data_AF-A0AAV7NWU4-F1
#
_entry.id   AF-A0AAV7NWU4-F1
#
_cell.length_a   1.000
_cell.length_b   1.000
_cell.length_c   1.000
_cell.angle_alpha   90.00
_cell.angle_beta   90.00
_cell.angle_gamma   90.00
#
_symmetry.space_group_name_H-M   'P 1'
#
loop_
_entity.id
_entity.type
_entity.pdbx_description
1 polymer ?
#
loop_
_entity_poly.entity_id
_entity_poly.type
_entity_poly.pdbx_seq_one_letter_code
_entity_poly.pdbx_strand_id
1 'polypeptide(L)'
;MRLPNLLGHDTLKEATQQAGSWVPLLSKQCHKDTKKFLCSLFAPVCISELDVPVFPCRMLCEEVRDGCMPVMAAFGFPWPDMFNCSQFPPGNELCIPTADSEDQMSVARNDNPCAACINRGENEKEFLENFCAKDFALKMTIRVVSSLDGDLMVIPEVRSRTLYRHEGWTEEELKKTVLWLTDGDTCSCEEMKEPGAIVLALGHKVDNRLVISWVRKWQKGEKDLKKFTRVVRKMHC
;
A
#
# COMPACT_ATOMS: atom_id res chain seq x y z
N MET A 1 30.08 0.57 6.21
CA MET A 1 29.56 -0.78 6.50
C MET A 1 29.86 -1.13 7.95
N ARG A 2 29.15 -2.11 8.52
CA ARG A 2 29.41 -2.63 9.87
C ARG A 2 30.09 -4.01 9.81
N LEU A 3 30.88 -4.32 10.84
CA LEU A 3 31.45 -5.65 11.11
C LEU A 3 31.08 -6.08 12.55
N PRO A 4 30.80 -7.37 12.82
CA PRO A 4 30.67 -8.44 11.84
C PRO A 4 29.51 -8.18 10.85
N ASN A 5 29.70 -8.58 9.59
CA ASN A 5 28.63 -8.48 8.60
C ASN A 5 27.57 -9.58 8.81
N LEU A 6 26.51 -9.58 8.00
CA LEU A 6 25.39 -10.51 8.18
C LEU A 6 25.73 -11.98 7.89
N LEU A 7 26.93 -12.23 7.36
CA LEU A 7 27.47 -13.56 7.11
C LEU A 7 28.53 -13.98 8.14
N GLY A 8 28.74 -13.16 9.18
CA GLY A 8 29.66 -13.47 10.28
C GLY A 8 31.13 -13.17 9.99
N HIS A 9 31.46 -12.42 8.94
CA HIS A 9 32.85 -12.02 8.69
C HIS A 9 33.24 -10.86 9.61
N ASP A 10 34.34 -11.01 10.35
CA ASP A 10 34.78 -10.04 11.37
C ASP A 10 35.69 -8.95 10.80
N THR A 11 36.28 -9.20 9.63
CA THR A 11 37.24 -8.27 9.02
C THR A 11 36.85 -7.89 7.59
N LEU A 12 37.22 -6.67 7.19
CA LEU A 12 37.03 -6.21 5.82
C LEU A 12 37.76 -7.09 4.80
N LYS A 13 38.96 -7.58 5.17
CA LYS A 13 39.76 -8.46 4.31
C LYS A 13 39.01 -9.75 4.01
N GLU A 14 38.48 -10.39 5.05
CA GLU A 14 37.69 -11.62 4.93
C GLU A 14 36.41 -11.38 4.10
N ALA A 15 35.65 -10.34 4.43
CA ALA A 15 34.42 -10.00 3.71
C ALA A 15 34.69 -9.75 2.21
N THR A 16 35.78 -9.04 1.89
CA THR A 16 36.17 -8.75 0.50
C THR A 16 36.60 -10.02 -0.24
N GLN A 17 37.39 -10.88 0.41
CA GLN A 17 37.85 -12.13 -0.18
C GLN A 17 36.66 -13.05 -0.50
N GLN A 18 35.71 -13.21 0.43
CA GLN A 18 34.55 -14.07 0.24
C GLN A 18 33.54 -13.47 -0.76
N ALA A 19 33.36 -12.15 -0.77
CA ALA A 19 32.53 -11.45 -1.76
C ALA A 19 33.08 -11.63 -3.19
N GLY A 20 34.41 -11.73 -3.36
CA GLY A 20 35.05 -11.94 -4.66
C GLY A 20 34.55 -13.18 -5.41
N SER A 21 34.20 -14.24 -4.69
CA SER A 21 33.65 -15.49 -5.27
C SER A 21 32.30 -15.30 -5.97
N TRP A 22 31.57 -14.22 -5.67
CA TRP A 22 30.25 -13.93 -6.21
C TRP A 22 30.26 -13.02 -7.45
N VAL A 23 31.42 -12.44 -7.79
CA VAL A 23 31.57 -11.57 -8.98
C VAL A 23 31.14 -12.26 -10.28
N PRO A 24 31.45 -13.54 -10.54
CA PRO A 24 30.99 -14.22 -11.75
C PRO A 24 29.46 -14.29 -11.87
N LEU A 25 28.74 -14.47 -10.75
CA LEU A 25 27.27 -14.48 -10.75
C LEU A 25 26.70 -13.10 -11.12
N LEU A 26 27.29 -12.02 -10.60
CA LEU A 26 26.93 -10.66 -10.98
C LEU A 26 27.09 -10.41 -12.48
N SER A 27 28.16 -10.94 -13.08
CA SER A 27 28.37 -10.84 -14.52
C SER A 27 27.32 -11.59 -15.36
N LYS A 28 26.58 -12.54 -14.79
CA LYS A 28 25.47 -13.22 -15.47
C LYS A 28 24.18 -12.42 -15.50
N GLN A 29 24.04 -11.39 -14.67
CA GLN A 29 22.88 -10.51 -14.64
C GLN A 29 21.55 -11.28 -14.54
N CYS A 30 21.53 -12.36 -13.76
CA CYS A 30 20.35 -13.22 -13.57
C CYS A 30 19.18 -12.49 -12.89
N HIS A 31 19.47 -11.46 -12.10
CA HIS A 31 18.49 -10.55 -11.56
C HIS A 31 19.10 -9.14 -11.45
N LYS A 32 18.30 -8.09 -11.61
CA LYS A 32 18.80 -6.70 -11.48
C LYS A 32 19.26 -6.37 -10.06
N ASP A 33 18.60 -6.95 -9.06
CA ASP A 33 18.90 -6.72 -7.64
C ASP A 33 19.99 -7.64 -7.07
N THR A 34 20.61 -8.53 -7.87
CA THR A 34 21.64 -9.45 -7.34
C THR A 34 22.76 -8.72 -6.62
N LYS A 35 23.22 -7.58 -7.16
CA LYS A 35 24.26 -6.76 -6.53
C LYS A 35 23.78 -6.17 -5.21
N LYS A 36 22.56 -5.63 -5.19
CA LYS A 36 21.93 -5.03 -4.01
C LYS A 36 21.80 -6.05 -2.88
N PHE A 37 21.25 -7.23 -3.20
CA PHE A 37 21.10 -8.33 -2.26
C PHE A 37 22.43 -8.78 -1.67
N LEU A 38 23.44 -9.07 -2.50
CA LEU A 38 24.76 -9.50 -2.01
C LEU A 38 25.43 -8.42 -1.15
N CYS A 39 25.40 -7.16 -1.58
CA CYS A 39 25.95 -6.05 -0.80
C CYS A 39 25.24 -5.86 0.54
N SER A 40 23.93 -6.09 0.62
CA SER A 40 23.19 -6.01 1.89
C SER A 40 23.74 -6.98 2.96
N LEU A 41 24.26 -8.14 2.53
CA LEU A 41 24.80 -9.17 3.41
C LEU A 41 26.29 -8.99 3.68
N PHE A 42 27.09 -8.74 2.64
CA PHE A 42 28.55 -8.59 2.75
C PHE A 42 29.00 -7.23 3.30
N ALA A 43 28.22 -6.18 3.03
CA ALA A 43 28.55 -4.80 3.39
C ALA A 43 27.31 -4.04 3.91
N PRO A 44 26.69 -4.50 5.01
CA PRO A 44 25.49 -3.88 5.57
C PRO A 44 25.74 -2.42 5.95
N VAL A 45 24.69 -1.59 5.80
CA VAL A 45 24.72 -0.17 6.16
C VAL A 45 24.99 -0.04 7.67
N CYS A 46 25.76 1.00 8.05
CA CYS A 46 25.99 1.36 9.44
C CYS A 46 25.18 2.63 9.72
N ILE A 47 24.16 2.54 10.58
CA ILE A 47 23.31 3.66 10.98
C ILE A 47 23.59 3.87 12.47
N SER A 48 24.07 5.05 12.86
CA SER A 48 24.57 5.33 14.22
C SER A 48 23.49 5.18 15.30
N GLU A 49 22.23 5.41 14.92
CA GLU A 49 21.06 5.40 15.80
C GLU A 49 20.35 4.03 15.86
N LEU A 50 20.84 3.03 15.10
CA LEU A 50 20.22 1.71 15.01
C LEU A 50 21.25 0.61 15.34
N ASP A 51 21.11 0.01 16.52
CA ASP A 51 21.99 -1.08 16.98
C ASP A 51 21.74 -2.40 16.22
N VAL A 52 20.55 -2.58 15.66
CA VAL A 52 20.13 -3.78 14.92
C VAL A 52 20.49 -3.63 13.44
N PRO A 53 21.09 -4.64 12.79
CA PRO A 53 21.39 -4.54 11.37
C PRO A 53 20.11 -4.61 10.53
N VAL A 54 20.07 -3.85 9.44
CA VAL A 54 18.98 -3.93 8.47
C VAL A 54 19.22 -5.09 7.52
N PHE A 55 18.28 -6.04 7.48
CA PHE A 55 18.33 -7.21 6.60
C PHE A 55 17.68 -6.92 5.23
N PRO A 56 18.01 -7.67 4.15
CA PRO A 56 17.17 -7.69 2.96
C PRO A 56 15.77 -8.20 3.29
N CYS A 57 14.74 -7.67 2.64
CA CYS A 57 13.39 -8.22 2.75
C CYS A 57 13.34 -9.63 2.13
N ARG A 58 12.44 -10.48 2.63
CA ARG A 58 12.24 -11.83 2.10
C ARG A 58 11.96 -11.84 0.60
N MET A 59 11.10 -10.92 0.14
CA MET A 59 10.75 -10.77 -1.28
C MET A 59 12.00 -10.50 -2.14
N LEU A 60 12.89 -9.59 -1.72
CA LEU A 60 14.14 -9.33 -2.41
C LEU A 60 15.02 -10.58 -2.52
N CYS A 61 15.12 -11.37 -1.45
CA CYS A 61 15.85 -12.64 -1.48
C CYS A 61 15.22 -13.64 -2.44
N GLU A 62 13.90 -13.82 -2.38
CA GLU A 62 13.17 -14.80 -3.18
C GLU A 62 13.27 -14.48 -4.68
N GLU A 63 13.11 -13.22 -5.07
CA GLU A 63 13.25 -12.81 -6.47
C GLU A 63 14.67 -13.02 -7.01
N VAL A 64 15.69 -12.62 -6.24
CA VAL A 64 17.09 -12.86 -6.62
C VAL A 64 17.40 -14.35 -6.66
N ARG A 65 16.93 -15.13 -5.69
CA ARG A 65 17.08 -16.58 -5.65
C ARG A 65 16.46 -17.20 -6.89
N ASP A 66 15.21 -16.87 -7.22
CA ASP A 66 14.48 -17.52 -8.31
C ASP A 66 15.08 -17.16 -9.67
N GLY A 67 15.59 -15.93 -9.84
CA GLY A 67 16.33 -15.53 -11.05
C GLY A 67 17.72 -16.19 -11.16
N CYS A 68 18.45 -16.31 -10.05
CA CYS A 68 19.86 -16.74 -10.07
C CYS A 68 20.10 -18.22 -9.79
N MET A 69 19.17 -18.92 -9.13
CA MET A 69 19.29 -20.34 -8.81
C MET A 69 19.44 -21.21 -10.07
N PRO A 70 18.67 -21.01 -11.17
CA PRO A 70 18.86 -21.79 -12.39
C PRO A 70 20.24 -21.57 -13.01
N VAL A 71 20.75 -20.33 -12.94
CA VAL A 71 22.09 -19.99 -13.43
C VAL A 71 23.17 -20.68 -12.60
N MET A 72 23.07 -20.64 -11.26
CA MET A 72 24.02 -21.33 -10.39
C MET A 72 23.99 -22.85 -10.60
N ALA A 73 22.80 -23.43 -10.72
CA ALA A 73 22.62 -24.86 -10.96
C ALA A 73 23.25 -25.31 -12.28
N ALA A 74 23.21 -24.49 -13.34
CA ALA A 74 23.87 -24.77 -14.61
C ALA A 74 25.41 -24.86 -14.50
N PHE A 75 26.01 -24.26 -13.47
CA PHE A 75 27.44 -24.37 -13.15
C PHE A 75 27.72 -25.36 -12.00
N GLY A 76 26.72 -26.13 -11.55
CA GLY A 76 26.88 -27.15 -10.51
C GLY A 76 26.87 -26.62 -9.08
N PHE A 77 26.41 -25.38 -8.85
CA PHE A 77 26.33 -24.78 -7.52
C PHE A 77 24.88 -24.68 -7.05
N PRO A 78 24.54 -25.20 -5.85
CA PRO A 78 23.22 -24.97 -5.25
C PRO A 78 23.11 -23.55 -4.69
N TRP A 79 21.88 -23.10 -4.46
CA TRP A 79 21.64 -21.90 -3.65
C TRP A 79 22.04 -22.18 -2.20
N PRO A 80 22.95 -21.39 -1.58
CA PRO A 80 23.53 -21.74 -0.29
C PRO A 80 22.59 -21.41 0.88
N ASP A 81 22.69 -22.18 1.96
CA ASP A 81 21.86 -22.00 3.17
C ASP A 81 22.06 -20.64 3.86
N MET A 82 23.23 -20.03 3.70
CA MET A 82 23.50 -18.67 4.21
C MET A 82 22.60 -17.61 3.55
N PHE A 83 21.99 -17.91 2.41
CA PHE A 83 21.01 -17.06 1.71
C PHE A 83 19.59 -17.63 1.79
N ASN A 84 19.27 -18.46 2.79
CA ASN A 84 17.93 -18.99 2.97
C ASN A 84 16.95 -17.84 3.29
N CYS A 85 16.02 -17.58 2.36
CA CYS A 85 15.10 -16.44 2.43
C CYS A 85 14.14 -16.48 3.63
N SER A 86 13.91 -17.65 4.23
CA SER A 86 13.08 -17.78 5.44
C SER A 86 13.69 -17.08 6.65
N GLN A 87 15.00 -16.83 6.64
CA GLN A 87 15.70 -16.09 7.70
C GLN A 87 15.47 -14.58 7.63
N PHE A 88 14.89 -14.07 6.53
CA PHE A 88 14.68 -12.66 6.29
C PHE A 88 13.24 -12.22 6.62
N PRO A 89 13.05 -10.95 7.04
CA PRO A 89 11.75 -10.42 7.43
C PRO A 89 10.78 -10.34 6.23
N PRO A 90 9.47 -10.57 6.46
CA PRO A 90 8.47 -10.61 5.38
C PRO A 90 8.12 -9.25 4.77
N GLY A 91 8.66 -8.13 5.26
CA GLY A 91 8.40 -6.78 4.75
C GLY A 91 7.57 -5.86 5.66
N ASN A 92 7.01 -6.39 6.75
CA ASN A 92 6.27 -5.61 7.75
C ASN A 92 7.20 -4.93 8.79
N GLU A 93 8.49 -5.22 8.71
CA GLU A 93 9.56 -4.71 9.55
C GLU A 93 10.59 -4.00 8.67
N LEU A 94 11.45 -3.18 9.26
CA LEU A 94 12.49 -2.45 8.53
C LEU A 94 13.44 -3.42 7.80
N CYS A 95 13.41 -3.39 6.47
CA CYS A 95 14.27 -4.22 5.61
C CYS A 95 14.55 -3.55 4.25
N ILE A 96 15.57 -4.04 3.54
CA ILE A 96 15.98 -3.52 2.22
C ILE A 96 15.10 -4.16 1.14
N PRO A 97 14.32 -3.38 0.37
CA PRO A 97 13.33 -3.91 -0.55
C PRO A 97 13.93 -4.05 -1.98
N THR A 98 13.16 -4.51 -2.97
CA THR A 98 13.61 -4.65 -4.38
C THR A 98 13.81 -3.29 -5.05
N ALA A 99 14.59 -3.18 -6.14
CA ALA A 99 14.73 -1.90 -6.85
C ALA A 99 13.39 -1.42 -7.46
N ASP A 100 12.49 -2.33 -7.85
CA ASP A 100 11.14 -1.94 -8.32
C ASP A 100 10.30 -1.33 -7.21
N SER A 101 10.53 -1.77 -5.98
CA SER A 101 9.95 -1.12 -4.83
C SER A 101 10.68 0.16 -4.42
N GLU A 102 11.85 0.50 -5.00
CA GLU A 102 12.46 1.85 -4.86
C GLU A 102 11.79 2.88 -5.77
N ASP A 103 11.27 2.46 -6.94
CA ASP A 103 10.28 3.24 -7.71
C ASP A 103 8.91 3.33 -7.01
N GLN A 104 8.71 2.52 -5.96
CA GLN A 104 7.62 2.67 -4.98
C GLN A 104 8.10 3.19 -3.61
N MET A 105 9.36 3.66 -3.48
CA MET A 105 9.94 4.24 -2.25
C MET A 105 10.47 5.67 -2.46
N SER A 106 10.28 6.27 -3.64
CA SER A 106 10.49 7.72 -3.88
C SER A 106 9.20 8.54 -3.92
N VAL A 107 8.05 7.94 -3.64
CA VAL A 107 6.94 8.71 -3.07
C VAL A 107 7.26 8.79 -1.59
N ALA A 108 7.79 9.93 -1.14
CA ALA A 108 7.65 10.31 0.25
C ALA A 108 6.22 9.95 0.66
N ARG A 109 6.04 9.04 1.63
CA ARG A 109 4.80 9.04 2.39
C ARG A 109 4.73 10.42 3.03
N ASN A 110 4.18 11.37 2.31
CA ASN A 110 3.17 12.21 2.89
C ASN A 110 2.13 11.20 3.42
N ASP A 111 2.23 10.84 4.69
CA ASP A 111 1.07 10.49 5.51
C ASP A 111 0.16 11.73 5.62
N ASN A 112 -0.04 12.46 4.51
CA ASN A 112 -1.09 13.43 4.39
C ASN A 112 -2.32 12.59 4.08
N PRO A 113 -3.23 12.43 5.05
CA PRO A 113 -4.51 11.82 4.78
C PRO A 113 -5.18 12.56 3.62
N CYS A 114 -5.78 11.82 2.71
CA CYS A 114 -6.60 12.44 1.66
C CYS A 114 -7.60 13.38 2.33
N ALA A 115 -7.87 14.55 1.74
CA ALA A 115 -8.77 15.53 2.35
C ALA A 115 -10.15 14.93 2.70
N ALA A 116 -10.60 13.94 1.92
CA ALA A 116 -11.82 13.19 2.15
C ALA A 116 -11.77 12.21 3.34
N CYS A 117 -10.59 11.78 3.76
CA CYS A 117 -10.37 10.76 4.79
C CYS A 117 -9.88 11.36 6.11
N ILE A 118 -9.70 12.68 6.16
CA ILE A 118 -9.50 13.39 7.42
C ILE A 118 -10.80 13.29 8.22
N ASN A 119 -10.73 12.73 9.45
CA ASN A 119 -11.83 12.69 10.41
C ASN A 119 -12.25 14.12 10.82
N ARG A 120 -12.99 14.80 9.93
CA ARG A 120 -13.63 16.08 10.19
C ARG A 120 -15.00 15.82 10.80
N GLY A 121 -15.02 15.66 12.12
CA GLY A 121 -16.25 15.72 12.91
C GLY A 121 -16.57 14.45 13.71
N GLU A 122 -16.40 14.55 15.03
CA GLU A 122 -16.95 13.59 16.01
C GLU A 122 -18.43 13.90 16.35
N ASN A 123 -18.94 15.06 15.91
CA ASN A 123 -20.25 15.57 16.33
C ASN A 123 -21.38 15.32 15.31
N GLU A 124 -22.53 14.86 15.78
CA GLU A 124 -23.74 14.52 15.00
C GLU A 124 -24.24 15.68 14.12
N LYS A 125 -24.11 16.94 14.58
CA LYS A 125 -24.59 18.12 13.86
C LYS A 125 -23.74 18.45 12.62
N GLU A 126 -22.42 18.43 12.77
CA GLU A 126 -21.46 18.67 11.68
C GLU A 126 -21.58 17.57 10.62
N PHE A 127 -21.88 16.34 11.06
CA PHE A 127 -22.13 15.20 10.19
C PHE A 127 -23.38 15.39 9.30
N LEU A 128 -24.45 15.97 9.85
CA LEU A 128 -25.70 16.22 9.12
C LEU A 128 -25.62 17.46 8.22
N GLU A 129 -24.93 18.51 8.64
CA GLU A 129 -24.66 19.68 7.80
C GLU A 129 -23.81 19.28 6.58
N ASN A 130 -22.78 18.46 6.80
CA ASN A 130 -21.99 17.88 5.72
C ASN A 130 -22.81 16.99 4.79
N PHE A 131 -23.89 16.35 5.26
CA PHE A 131 -24.76 15.56 4.39
C PHE A 131 -25.58 16.44 3.42
N CYS A 132 -26.20 17.50 3.91
CA CYS A 132 -27.06 18.34 3.06
C CYS A 132 -26.30 19.14 2.01
N ALA A 133 -25.04 19.47 2.27
CA ALA A 133 -24.20 20.21 1.35
C ALA A 133 -23.60 19.36 0.21
N LYS A 134 -23.95 18.07 0.10
CA LYS A 134 -23.36 17.12 -0.85
C LYS A 134 -24.39 16.62 -1.84
N ASP A 135 -23.97 16.39 -3.08
CA ASP A 135 -24.85 15.92 -4.16
C ASP A 135 -25.20 14.44 -4.02
N PHE A 136 -24.27 13.65 -3.45
CA PHE A 136 -24.51 12.24 -3.21
C PHE A 136 -24.00 11.78 -1.85
N ALA A 137 -24.66 10.72 -1.38
CA ALA A 137 -24.29 10.02 -0.16
C ALA A 137 -24.71 8.56 -0.27
N LEU A 138 -23.79 7.65 0.02
CA LEU A 138 -24.07 6.22 -0.01
C LEU A 138 -23.24 5.45 1.01
N LYS A 139 -23.83 4.37 1.51
CA LYS A 139 -23.11 3.31 2.19
C LYS A 139 -22.83 2.21 1.18
N MET A 140 -21.61 1.69 1.15
CA MET A 140 -21.22 0.66 0.20
C MET A 140 -20.14 -0.26 0.73
N THR A 141 -20.09 -1.48 0.19
CA THR A 141 -18.91 -2.35 0.28
C THR A 141 -17.99 -2.07 -0.89
N ILE A 142 -16.70 -1.84 -0.62
CA ILE A 142 -15.68 -1.62 -1.63
C ILE A 142 -15.39 -2.94 -2.35
N ARG A 143 -15.50 -2.97 -3.68
CA ARG A 143 -15.17 -4.15 -4.49
C ARG A 143 -13.79 -4.03 -5.12
N VAL A 144 -13.54 -2.91 -5.79
CA VAL A 144 -12.29 -2.64 -6.50
C VAL A 144 -11.85 -1.21 -6.21
N VAL A 145 -10.55 -1.04 -5.98
CA VAL A 145 -9.87 0.26 -5.93
C VAL A 145 -8.70 0.19 -6.89
N SER A 146 -8.58 1.18 -7.77
CA SER A 146 -7.52 1.25 -8.77
C SER A 146 -7.17 2.70 -9.06
N SER A 147 -5.91 3.00 -9.34
CA SER A 147 -5.48 4.35 -9.72
C SER A 147 -5.64 4.59 -11.23
N LEU A 148 -6.07 5.79 -11.60
CA LEU A 148 -6.11 6.26 -12.98
C LEU A 148 -5.85 7.77 -13.00
N ASP A 149 -4.83 8.20 -13.76
CA ASP A 149 -4.49 9.61 -13.97
C ASP A 149 -4.30 10.43 -12.68
N GLY A 150 -3.72 9.85 -11.63
CA GLY A 150 -3.56 10.53 -10.33
C GLY A 150 -4.70 10.27 -9.34
N ASP A 151 -5.87 9.86 -9.83
CA ASP A 151 -7.06 9.69 -9.02
C ASP A 151 -7.26 8.24 -8.60
N LEU A 152 -7.82 8.00 -7.41
CA LEU A 152 -8.31 6.66 -7.05
C LEU A 152 -9.73 6.47 -7.56
N MET A 153 -9.90 5.48 -8.42
CA MET A 153 -11.18 4.97 -8.85
C MET A 153 -11.67 3.89 -7.87
N VAL A 154 -12.90 4.07 -7.37
CA VAL A 154 -13.53 3.16 -6.41
C VAL A 154 -14.82 2.61 -7.01
N ILE A 155 -14.90 1.29 -7.09
CA ILE A 155 -16.07 0.57 -7.60
C ILE A 155 -16.73 -0.17 -6.43
N PRO A 156 -17.98 0.16 -6.07
CA PRO A 156 -18.72 -0.53 -5.04
C PRO A 156 -19.30 -1.86 -5.53
N GLU A 157 -19.59 -2.74 -4.57
CA GLU A 157 -20.40 -3.92 -4.83
C GLU A 157 -21.88 -3.53 -5.00
N VAL A 158 -22.45 -3.84 -6.19
CA VAL A 158 -23.80 -3.41 -6.58
C VAL A 158 -24.89 -3.89 -5.60
N ARG A 159 -24.75 -5.09 -5.04
CA ARG A 159 -25.73 -5.68 -4.11
C ARG A 159 -25.60 -5.16 -2.67
N SER A 160 -24.47 -4.57 -2.32
CA SER A 160 -24.14 -4.13 -0.96
C SER A 160 -24.01 -2.61 -0.85
N ARG A 161 -24.74 -1.87 -1.69
CA ARG A 161 -24.84 -0.41 -1.61
C ARG A 161 -26.23 0.05 -1.18
N THR A 162 -26.27 1.10 -0.38
CA THR A 162 -27.47 1.82 0.02
C THR A 162 -27.26 3.28 -0.34
N LEU A 163 -28.03 3.78 -1.31
CA LEU A 163 -27.99 5.18 -1.69
C LEU A 163 -28.89 5.97 -0.73
N TYR A 164 -28.34 7.03 -0.13
CA TYR A 164 -29.06 7.97 0.72
C TYR A 164 -29.38 9.27 -0.01
N ARG A 165 -28.51 9.67 -0.95
CA ARG A 165 -28.74 10.79 -1.86
C ARG A 165 -28.04 10.51 -3.19
N HIS A 166 -28.74 10.75 -4.30
CA HIS A 166 -28.26 10.47 -5.65
C HIS A 166 -28.98 11.34 -6.71
N GLU A 167 -29.39 12.54 -6.32
CA GLU A 167 -30.09 13.45 -7.24
C GLU A 167 -29.14 13.81 -8.40
N GLY A 168 -29.65 13.81 -9.63
CA GLY A 168 -28.84 14.06 -10.82
C GLY A 168 -27.96 12.89 -11.30
N TRP A 169 -28.09 11.70 -10.69
CA TRP A 169 -27.49 10.48 -11.23
C TRP A 169 -28.28 9.96 -12.43
N THR A 170 -27.55 9.54 -13.46
CA THR A 170 -28.06 8.87 -14.65
C THR A 170 -28.39 7.41 -14.37
N GLU A 171 -29.21 6.81 -15.23
CA GLU A 171 -29.50 5.37 -15.19
C GLU A 171 -28.23 4.51 -15.27
N GLU A 172 -27.20 4.98 -15.98
CA GLU A 172 -25.91 4.29 -16.07
C GLU A 172 -25.13 4.37 -14.77
N GLU A 173 -25.05 5.53 -14.13
CA GLU A 173 -24.40 5.70 -12.81
C GLU A 173 -25.11 4.89 -11.73
N LEU A 174 -26.44 4.78 -11.81
CA LEU A 174 -27.22 3.89 -10.98
C LEU A 174 -26.91 2.42 -11.28
N LYS A 175 -26.61 1.99 -12.51
CA LYS A 175 -26.26 0.58 -12.77
C LYS A 175 -24.79 0.25 -12.46
N LYS A 176 -23.88 1.17 -12.79
CA LYS A 176 -22.43 1.05 -12.72
C LYS A 176 -21.85 2.27 -12.02
N THR A 177 -21.99 2.32 -10.71
CA THR A 177 -21.42 3.42 -9.93
C THR A 177 -19.89 3.34 -9.97
N VAL A 178 -19.26 4.45 -10.36
CA VAL A 178 -17.81 4.63 -10.29
C VAL A 178 -17.58 5.93 -9.53
N LEU A 179 -16.84 5.84 -8.44
CA LEU A 179 -16.53 6.99 -7.59
C LEU A 179 -15.05 7.31 -7.72
N TRP A 180 -14.70 8.57 -7.49
CA TRP A 180 -13.35 9.07 -7.68
C TRP A 180 -12.88 9.81 -6.45
N LEU A 181 -11.65 9.56 -6.02
CA LEU A 181 -10.94 10.38 -5.05
C LEU A 181 -9.82 11.10 -5.79
N THR A 182 -9.90 12.43 -5.84
CA THR A 182 -8.93 13.28 -6.52
C THR A 182 -7.56 13.21 -5.84
N ASP A 183 -6.50 13.16 -6.63
CA ASP A 183 -5.11 13.06 -6.16
C ASP A 183 -4.88 11.87 -5.22
N GLY A 184 -5.72 10.84 -5.35
CA GLY A 184 -5.79 9.71 -4.44
C GLY A 184 -4.53 8.83 -4.45
N ASP A 185 -3.72 8.90 -5.50
CA ASP A 185 -2.41 8.22 -5.55
C ASP A 185 -1.30 8.98 -4.80
N THR A 186 -1.54 10.25 -4.48
CA THR A 186 -0.60 11.12 -3.73
C THR A 186 -0.91 11.22 -2.24
N CYS A 187 -2.02 10.62 -1.77
CA CYS A 187 -2.47 10.68 -0.38
C CYS A 187 -2.88 9.31 0.17
N SER A 188 -2.91 9.18 1.50
CA SER A 188 -3.28 7.93 2.18
C SER A 188 -4.73 7.99 2.68
N CYS A 189 -5.52 6.94 2.43
CA CYS A 189 -6.89 6.82 2.95
C CYS A 189 -7.14 5.40 3.46
N GLU A 190 -6.99 5.17 4.76
CA GLU A 190 -7.08 3.83 5.36
C GLU A 190 -8.45 3.19 5.20
N GLU A 191 -9.51 3.99 5.15
CA GLU A 191 -10.89 3.57 4.96
C GLU A 191 -11.10 2.84 3.63
N MET A 192 -10.26 3.10 2.63
CA MET A 192 -10.40 2.58 1.27
C MET A 192 -9.29 1.61 0.84
N LYS A 193 -8.33 1.29 1.72
CA LYS A 193 -7.22 0.36 1.41
C LYS A 193 -7.66 -1.11 1.28
N GLU A 194 -8.76 -1.49 1.91
CA GLU A 194 -9.17 -2.90 2.04
C GLU A 194 -10.41 -3.21 1.18
N PRO A 195 -10.29 -4.07 0.15
CA PRO A 195 -11.46 -4.65 -0.50
C PRO A 195 -12.35 -5.38 0.50
N GLY A 196 -13.67 -5.21 0.40
CA GLY A 196 -14.64 -5.73 1.36
C GLY A 196 -14.92 -4.81 2.54
N ALA A 197 -14.15 -3.71 2.71
CA ALA A 197 -14.49 -2.70 3.71
C ALA A 197 -15.85 -2.07 3.40
N ILE A 198 -16.65 -1.88 4.44
CA ILE A 198 -17.91 -1.16 4.36
C ILE A 198 -17.61 0.28 4.74
N VAL A 199 -17.99 1.24 3.89
CA VAL A 199 -17.75 2.66 4.11
C VAL A 199 -19.03 3.47 3.90
N LEU A 200 -19.09 4.64 4.52
CA LEU A 200 -20.02 5.70 4.18
C LEU A 200 -19.22 6.77 3.40
N ALA A 201 -19.67 7.10 2.20
CA ALA A 201 -19.04 8.11 1.35
C ALA A 201 -20.03 9.21 1.00
N LEU A 202 -19.55 10.45 1.01
CA LEU A 202 -20.26 11.62 0.52
C LEU A 202 -19.40 12.40 -0.47
N GLY A 203 -20.05 13.07 -1.41
CA GLY A 203 -19.34 13.72 -2.48
C GLY A 203 -20.19 14.62 -3.35
N HIS A 204 -19.54 15.13 -4.38
CA HIS A 204 -20.09 16.08 -5.34
C HIS A 204 -20.04 15.49 -6.75
N LYS A 205 -20.95 15.91 -7.61
CA LYS A 205 -20.91 15.58 -9.03
C LYS A 205 -20.23 16.73 -9.78
N VAL A 206 -19.01 16.51 -10.26
CA VAL A 206 -18.21 17.51 -10.98
C VAL A 206 -17.90 16.95 -12.36
N ASP A 207 -18.25 17.67 -13.44
CA ASP A 207 -17.99 17.27 -14.83
C ASP A 207 -18.39 15.81 -15.13
N ASN A 208 -19.56 15.40 -14.63
CA ASN A 208 -20.10 14.04 -14.76
C ASN A 208 -19.26 12.93 -14.09
N ARG A 209 -18.37 13.30 -13.15
CA ARG A 209 -17.66 12.39 -12.24
C ARG A 209 -18.24 12.52 -10.83
N LEU A 210 -18.42 11.38 -10.18
CA LEU A 210 -18.84 11.29 -8.78
C LEU A 210 -17.60 11.38 -7.88
N VAL A 211 -17.26 12.58 -7.41
CA VAL A 211 -16.05 12.86 -6.65
C VAL A 211 -16.32 12.77 -5.15
N ILE A 212 -15.62 11.86 -4.50
CA ILE A 212 -15.64 11.65 -3.06
C ILE A 212 -14.94 12.82 -2.36
N SER A 213 -15.62 13.41 -1.39
CA SER A 213 -15.08 14.52 -0.58
C SER A 213 -15.09 14.23 0.91
N TRP A 214 -15.71 13.13 1.34
CA TRP A 214 -15.69 12.63 2.70
C TRP A 214 -15.93 11.11 2.72
N VAL A 215 -15.15 10.37 3.51
CA VAL A 215 -15.29 8.91 3.71
C VAL A 215 -15.07 8.55 5.16
N ARG A 216 -15.83 7.57 5.66
CA ARG A 216 -15.59 6.95 6.96
C ARG A 216 -15.87 5.45 6.91
N LYS A 217 -15.03 4.66 7.58
CA LYS A 217 -15.23 3.22 7.77
C LYS A 217 -16.48 2.95 8.60
N TRP A 218 -17.30 2.01 8.15
CA TRP A 218 -18.52 1.60 8.84
C TRP A 218 -18.21 0.45 9.80
N GLN A 219 -18.20 0.73 11.10
CA GLN A 219 -17.98 -0.31 12.12
C GLN A 219 -19.29 -0.89 12.66
N LYS A 220 -19.37 -2.22 12.73
CA LYS A 220 -20.56 -2.94 13.21
C LYS A 220 -20.67 -2.80 14.73
N GLY A 221 -21.60 -1.97 15.19
CA GLY A 221 -21.82 -1.75 16.63
C GLY A 221 -21.84 -0.28 17.03
N GLU A 222 -21.33 0.58 16.16
CA GLU A 222 -21.28 2.03 16.37
C GLU A 222 -22.70 2.62 16.40
N LYS A 223 -23.09 3.15 17.56
CA LYS A 223 -24.44 3.67 17.81
C LYS A 223 -24.74 4.90 16.96
N ASP A 224 -23.74 5.75 16.74
CA ASP A 224 -23.88 7.02 16.03
C ASP A 224 -24.14 6.82 14.54
N LEU A 225 -23.42 5.91 13.88
CA LEU A 225 -23.69 5.55 12.48
C LEU A 225 -25.08 4.90 12.28
N LYS A 226 -25.53 4.07 13.24
CA LYS A 226 -26.89 3.53 13.21
C LYS A 226 -27.95 4.62 13.38
N LYS A 227 -27.70 5.63 14.22
CA LYS A 227 -28.59 6.76 14.42
C LYS A 227 -28.62 7.66 13.19
N PHE A 228 -27.45 7.99 12.64
CA PHE A 228 -27.28 8.73 11.38
C PHE A 228 -28.12 8.14 10.26
N THR A 229 -27.98 6.84 9.97
CA THR A 229 -28.72 6.21 8.86
C THR A 229 -30.25 6.25 9.04
N ARG A 230 -30.75 6.31 10.28
CA ARG A 230 -32.18 6.49 10.56
C ARG A 230 -32.64 7.92 10.34
N VAL A 231 -31.80 8.89 10.71
CA VAL A 231 -32.08 10.32 10.55
C VAL A 231 -32.04 10.70 9.09
N VAL A 232 -30.95 10.38 8.39
CA VAL A 232 -30.74 10.75 6.99
C VAL A 232 -31.78 10.15 6.05
N ARG A 233 -32.25 8.93 6.29
CA ARG A 233 -33.33 8.33 5.50
C ARG A 233 -34.65 9.11 5.55
N LYS A 234 -34.84 9.95 6.56
CA LYS A 234 -36.05 10.76 6.76
C LYS A 234 -35.82 12.24 6.51
N MET A 235 -34.56 12.63 6.34
CA MET A 235 -34.16 14.03 6.24
C MET A 235 -34.35 14.51 4.82
N HIS A 236 -34.87 15.71 4.68
CA HIS A 236 -34.98 16.41 3.40
C HIS A 236 -34.09 17.64 3.51
N CYS A 237 -33.05 17.64 2.70
CA CYS A 237 -32.33 18.83 2.31
C CYS A 237 -33.06 19.38 1.06
#